data_AF-A0AAE6BYD1-F1
#
_entry.id   AF-A0AAE6BYD1-F1
#
_cell.length_a   1.000
_cell.length_b   1.000
_cell.length_c   1.000
_cell.angle_alpha   90.00
_cell.angle_beta   90.00
_cell.angle_gamma   90.00
#
_symmetry.space_group_name_H-M   'P 1'
#
loop_
_entity.id
_entity.type
_entity.pdbx_description
1 polymer ?
#
loop_
_entity_poly.entity_id
_entity_poly.type
_entity_poly.pdbx_seq_one_letter_code
_entity_poly.pdbx_strand_id
1 'polypeptide(L)'
;MTAIITIAIILALFLGVAIVIAMRKHYAAERLRLKVKSLNAKIQGYRGSANDCFALYSVKRIDNVECKYHGYWAVCRSSICEGGLYQTCIKVFTDEDDDFNKREAEELSEMLNSK
;
A
#
# COMPACT_ATOMS: atom_id res chain seq x y z
N MET A 1 44.65 29.95 31.68
CA MET A 1 44.69 29.37 30.32
C MET A 1 44.10 27.96 30.25
N THR A 2 44.42 27.05 31.18
CA THR A 2 43.92 25.65 31.20
C THR A 2 42.39 25.51 31.33
N ALA A 3 41.73 26.35 32.13
CA ALA A 3 40.26 26.34 32.29
C ALA A 3 39.50 26.72 31.02
N ILE A 4 40.01 27.69 30.24
CA ILE A 4 39.38 28.14 28.99
C ILE A 4 39.49 27.03 27.93
N ILE A 5 40.66 26.38 27.85
CA ILE A 5 40.91 25.27 26.91
C ILE A 5 40.01 24.08 27.24
N THR A 6 39.87 23.72 28.52
CA THR A 6 39.00 22.61 28.94
C THR A 6 37.52 22.88 28.64
N ILE A 7 37.02 24.10 28.90
CA ILE A 7 35.66 24.49 28.54
C ILE A 7 35.45 24.42 27.02
N ALA A 8 36.41 24.91 26.22
CA ALA A 8 36.33 24.86 24.77
C ALA A 8 36.26 23.42 24.22
N ILE A 9 37.04 22.51 24.79
CA ILE A 9 37.01 21.08 24.42
C ILE A 9 35.65 20.46 24.75
N ILE A 10 35.11 20.72 25.95
CA ILE A 10 33.81 20.20 26.37
C ILE A 10 32.70 20.71 25.43
N LEU A 11 32.70 22.00 25.10
CA LEU A 11 31.73 22.59 24.17
C LEU A 11 31.83 21.99 22.76
N ALA A 12 33.05 21.77 22.26
CA ALA A 12 33.26 21.15 20.95
C ALA A 12 32.72 19.71 20.91
N LEU A 13 32.90 18.93 21.99
CA LEU A 13 32.34 17.59 22.10
C LEU A 13 30.81 17.60 22.10
N PHE A 14 30.18 18.47 22.88
CA PHE A 14 28.72 18.60 22.89
C PHE A 14 28.17 19.03 21.53
N LEU A 15 28.84 19.96 20.84
CA LEU A 15 28.46 20.39 19.50
C LEU A 15 28.56 19.22 18.50
N GLY A 16 29.65 18.44 18.55
CA GLY A 16 29.82 17.26 17.70
C GLY A 16 28.70 16.22 17.91
N VAL A 17 28.35 15.94 19.18
CA VAL A 17 27.24 15.03 19.51
C VAL A 17 25.91 15.58 18.99
N ALA A 18 25.63 16.87 19.19
CA ALA A 18 24.41 17.51 18.71
C ALA A 18 24.29 17.44 17.18
N ILE A 19 25.37 17.68 16.44
CA ILE A 19 25.41 17.57 14.98
C ILE A 19 25.08 16.13 14.54
N VAL A 20 25.70 15.12 15.16
CA VAL A 20 25.44 13.71 14.82
C VAL A 20 23.98 13.33 15.08
N ILE A 21 23.40 13.76 16.20
CA ILE A 21 21.99 13.51 16.51
C ILE A 21 21.08 14.22 15.50
N ALA A 22 21.37 15.48 15.16
CA ALA A 22 20.61 16.25 14.19
C ALA A 22 20.65 15.59 12.80
N MET A 23 21.83 15.15 12.34
CA MET A 23 21.96 14.42 11.07
C MET A 23 21.17 13.11 11.08
N ARG A 24 21.27 12.31 12.15
CA ARG A 24 20.48 11.06 12.27
C ARG A 24 18.98 11.32 12.19
N LYS A 25 18.50 12.36 12.88
CA LYS A 25 17.08 12.77 12.83
C LYS A 25 16.69 13.25 11.43
N HIS A 26 17.55 14.01 10.77
CA HIS A 26 17.32 14.49 9.40
C HIS A 26 17.19 13.32 8.42
N TYR A 27 18.12 12.35 8.44
CA TYR A 27 18.04 11.16 7.59
C TYR A 27 16.79 10.31 7.88
N ALA A 28 16.43 10.15 9.15
CA ALA A 28 15.22 9.43 9.53
C ALA A 28 13.95 10.13 9.01
N ALA A 29 13.90 11.46 9.11
CA ALA A 29 12.81 12.28 8.60
C ALA A 29 12.71 12.17 7.07
N GLU A 30 13.84 12.22 6.35
CA GLU A 30 13.84 12.10 4.89
C GLU A 30 13.37 10.70 4.44
N ARG A 31 13.83 9.65 5.12
CA ARG A 31 13.35 8.28 4.88
C ARG A 31 11.85 8.17 5.09
N LEU A 32 11.31 8.80 6.15
CA LEU A 32 9.88 8.82 6.41
C LEU A 32 9.13 9.61 5.32
N ARG A 33 9.66 10.76 4.90
CA ARG A 33 9.09 11.58 3.84
C ARG A 33 8.99 10.82 2.52
N LEU A 34 10.03 10.08 2.15
CA LEU A 34 10.03 9.22 0.96
C LEU A 34 8.97 8.11 1.05
N LYS A 35 8.85 7.46 2.22
CA LYS A 35 7.80 6.46 2.46
C LYS A 35 6.40 7.05 2.33
N VAL A 36 6.15 8.20 2.95
CA VAL A 36 4.86 8.91 2.86
C VAL A 36 4.56 9.30 1.42
N LYS A 37 5.54 9.83 0.68
CA LYS A 37 5.37 10.17 -0.73
C LYS A 37 5.01 8.93 -1.57
N SER A 38 5.70 7.81 -1.35
CA SER A 38 5.41 6.56 -2.05
C SER A 38 4.02 6.01 -1.71
N LEU A 39 3.62 6.02 -0.45
CA LEU A 39 2.28 5.61 0.00
C LEU A 39 1.19 6.49 -0.61
N ASN A 40 1.39 7.81 -0.61
CA ASN A 40 0.44 8.75 -1.22
C ASN A 40 0.30 8.52 -2.72
N ALA A 41 1.40 8.26 -3.44
CA ALA A 41 1.35 7.92 -4.86
C ALA A 41 0.54 6.63 -5.09
N LYS A 42 0.74 5.59 -4.28
CA LYS A 42 -0.06 4.35 -4.35
C LYS A 42 -1.54 4.61 -4.10
N ILE A 43 -1.88 5.40 -3.08
CA ILE A 43 -3.28 5.75 -2.75
C ILE A 43 -3.91 6.54 -3.91
N GLN A 44 -3.19 7.48 -4.50
CA GLN A 44 -3.66 8.21 -5.68
C GLN A 44 -3.89 7.26 -6.86
N GLY A 45 -2.98 6.31 -7.10
CA GLY A 45 -3.16 5.26 -8.10
C GLY A 45 -4.43 4.42 -7.87
N TYR A 46 -4.69 3.98 -6.64
CA TYR A 46 -5.93 3.25 -6.31
C TYR A 46 -7.19 4.12 -6.48
N ARG A 47 -7.13 5.41 -6.15
CA ARG A 47 -8.25 6.34 -6.37
C ARG A 47 -8.50 6.58 -7.86
N GLY A 48 -7.44 6.77 -8.64
CA GLY A 48 -7.51 6.88 -10.09
C GLY A 48 -8.12 5.62 -10.70
N SER A 49 -7.61 4.46 -10.28
CA SER A 49 -8.16 3.17 -10.69
C SER A 49 -9.63 3.05 -10.34
N ALA A 50 -10.09 3.42 -9.14
CA ALA A 50 -11.49 3.33 -8.74
C ALA A 50 -12.45 4.11 -9.66
N ASN A 51 -11.96 5.16 -10.31
CA ASN A 51 -12.72 5.98 -11.25
C ASN A 51 -12.55 5.57 -12.72
N ASP A 52 -11.75 4.53 -13.00
CA ASP A 52 -11.54 4.02 -14.36
C ASP A 52 -12.85 3.45 -14.95
N CYS A 53 -13.30 4.06 -16.04
CA CYS A 53 -14.50 3.64 -16.76
C CYS A 53 -14.29 2.34 -17.58
N PHE A 54 -13.04 1.96 -17.84
CA PHE A 54 -12.69 0.79 -18.65
C PHE A 54 -12.19 -0.39 -17.81
N ALA A 55 -12.55 -0.41 -16.53
CA ALA A 55 -12.15 -1.48 -15.64
C ALA A 55 -12.80 -2.82 -16.03
N LEU A 56 -12.02 -3.89 -15.91
CA LEU A 56 -12.46 -5.26 -16.16
C LEU A 56 -12.75 -5.97 -14.86
N TYR A 57 -13.86 -6.68 -14.80
CA TYR A 57 -14.22 -7.51 -13.67
C TYR A 57 -13.89 -8.97 -14.00
N SER A 58 -13.28 -9.66 -13.03
CA SER A 58 -12.82 -11.04 -13.21
C SER A 58 -13.10 -11.84 -11.95
N VAL A 59 -13.51 -13.10 -12.14
CA VAL A 59 -13.65 -14.06 -11.07
C VAL A 59 -12.30 -14.63 -10.71
N LYS A 60 -12.00 -14.72 -9.42
CA LYS A 60 -10.77 -15.32 -8.89
C LYS A 60 -11.08 -16.14 -7.65
N ARG A 61 -10.37 -17.25 -7.50
CA ARG A 61 -10.27 -17.97 -6.22
C ARG A 61 -9.19 -17.31 -5.37
N ILE A 62 -9.46 -17.13 -4.08
CA ILE A 62 -8.53 -16.48 -3.17
C ILE A 62 -7.48 -17.49 -2.68
N ASP A 63 -6.31 -17.47 -3.30
CA ASP A 63 -5.24 -18.44 -3.03
C ASP A 63 -4.26 -18.01 -1.92
N ASN A 64 -4.57 -16.93 -1.18
CA ASN A 64 -3.74 -16.48 -0.08
C ASN A 64 -4.11 -17.19 1.23
N VAL A 65 -3.24 -18.08 1.71
CA VAL A 65 -3.42 -18.90 2.92
C VAL A 65 -3.55 -18.05 4.19
N GLU A 66 -2.95 -16.87 4.24
CA GLU A 66 -3.05 -15.97 5.40
C GLU A 66 -4.37 -15.17 5.43
N CYS A 67 -5.15 -15.24 4.35
CA CYS A 67 -6.43 -14.55 4.27
C CYS A 67 -7.54 -15.41 4.87
N LYS A 68 -8.39 -14.80 5.72
CA LYS A 68 -9.59 -15.47 6.26
C LYS A 68 -10.57 -15.95 5.18
N TYR A 69 -10.43 -15.43 3.96
CA TYR A 69 -11.22 -15.81 2.80
C TYR A 69 -10.49 -16.79 1.86
N HIS A 70 -9.43 -17.45 2.33
CA HIS A 70 -8.73 -18.45 1.55
C HIS A 70 -9.70 -19.53 1.03
N GLY A 71 -9.57 -19.88 -0.25
CA GLY A 71 -10.37 -20.90 -0.90
C GLY A 71 -11.74 -20.43 -1.40
N TYR A 72 -12.20 -19.22 -1.02
CA TYR A 72 -13.46 -18.66 -1.51
C TYR A 72 -13.34 -17.99 -2.89
N TRP A 73 -14.47 -17.91 -3.58
CA TRP A 73 -14.61 -17.19 -4.84
C TRP A 73 -14.84 -15.71 -4.61
N ALA A 74 -14.25 -14.87 -5.48
CA ALA A 74 -14.40 -13.44 -5.42
C ALA A 74 -14.44 -12.81 -6.81
N VAL A 75 -15.16 -11.69 -6.92
CA VAL A 75 -15.08 -10.80 -8.08
C VAL A 75 -14.09 -9.69 -7.77
N CYS A 76 -13.11 -9.56 -8.65
CA CYS A 76 -12.06 -8.54 -8.57
C CYS A 76 -12.16 -7.59 -9.77
N ARG A 77 -12.10 -6.30 -9.48
CA ARG A 77 -11.99 -5.24 -10.48
C ARG A 77 -10.51 -4.98 -10.77
N SER A 78 -10.15 -5.07 -12.05
CA SER A 78 -8.82 -4.79 -12.58
C SER A 78 -8.87 -3.54 -13.43
N SER A 79 -7.92 -2.63 -13.23
CA SER A 79 -7.84 -1.40 -14.00
C SER A 79 -6.39 -1.01 -14.22
N ILE A 80 -6.10 -0.45 -15.40
CA ILE A 80 -4.76 -0.02 -15.77
C ILE A 80 -4.76 1.50 -15.77
N CYS A 81 -4.09 2.10 -14.79
CA CYS A 81 -3.99 3.54 -14.64
C CYS A 81 -2.53 3.92 -14.44
N GLU A 82 -2.07 5.03 -15.04
CA GLU A 82 -0.70 5.54 -14.84
C GLU A 82 0.42 4.49 -15.09
N GLY A 83 0.19 3.54 -16.01
CA GLY A 83 1.12 2.45 -16.32
C GLY A 83 1.18 1.31 -15.28
N GLY A 84 0.33 1.34 -14.26
CA GLY A 84 0.21 0.28 -13.24
C GLY A 84 -1.09 -0.52 -13.38
N LEU A 85 -1.03 -1.82 -13.09
CA LEU A 85 -2.21 -2.68 -12.93
C LEU A 85 -2.66 -2.64 -11.48
N TYR A 86 -3.89 -2.20 -11.25
CA TYR A 86 -4.52 -2.16 -9.93
C TYR A 86 -5.64 -3.20 -9.88
N GLN A 87 -5.65 -4.00 -8.80
CA GLN A 87 -6.70 -4.97 -8.53
C GLN A 87 -7.34 -4.69 -7.19
N THR A 88 -8.67 -4.64 -7.18
CA THR A 88 -9.49 -4.42 -6.00
C THR A 88 -10.52 -5.53 -5.90
N CYS A 89 -10.57 -6.22 -4.77
CA CYS A 89 -11.63 -7.19 -4.49
C CYS A 89 -12.94 -6.45 -4.23
N ILE A 90 -14.00 -6.81 -4.96
CA ILE A 90 -15.32 -6.16 -4.91
C ILE A 90 -16.26 -6.93 -3.99
N LYS A 91 -16.36 -8.24 -4.18
CA LYS A 91 -17.22 -9.12 -3.39
C LYS A 91 -16.57 -10.49 -3.25
N VAL A 92 -16.66 -11.05 -2.06
CA VAL A 92 -16.31 -12.45 -1.76
C VAL A 92 -17.61 -13.21 -1.51
N PHE A 93 -17.69 -14.41 -2.06
CA PHE A 93 -18.83 -15.32 -1.93
C PHE A 93 -18.45 -16.41 -0.94
N THR A 94 -19.20 -16.51 0.16
CA THR A 94 -18.86 -17.36 1.31
C THR A 94 -19.98 -18.31 1.69
N ASP A 95 -20.85 -18.65 0.74
CA ASP A 95 -21.88 -19.66 0.96
C ASP A 95 -21.25 -21.04 1.18
N GLU A 96 -22.00 -22.00 1.73
CA GLU A 96 -21.53 -23.36 1.96
C GLU A 96 -21.32 -24.12 0.64
N ASP A 97 -22.08 -23.78 -0.41
CA ASP A 97 -21.97 -24.38 -1.73
C ASP A 97 -20.93 -23.65 -2.61
N ASP A 98 -19.79 -24.29 -2.86
CA ASP A 98 -18.69 -23.75 -3.68
C ASP A 98 -19.09 -23.53 -5.15
N ASP A 99 -19.95 -24.40 -5.70
CA ASP A 99 -20.42 -24.31 -7.08
C ASP A 99 -21.42 -23.17 -7.25
N PHE A 100 -22.27 -22.96 -6.23
CA PHE A 100 -23.14 -21.78 -6.16
C PHE A 100 -22.31 -20.50 -6.08
N ASN A 101 -21.32 -20.43 -5.20
CA ASN A 101 -20.42 -19.27 -5.07
C ASN A 101 -19.71 -18.93 -6.38
N LYS A 102 -19.21 -19.95 -7.10
CA LYS A 102 -18.55 -19.76 -8.39
C LYS A 102 -19.52 -19.16 -9.42
N ARG A 103 -20.72 -19.74 -9.55
CA ARG A 103 -21.74 -19.30 -10.52
C ARG A 103 -22.18 -17.86 -10.25
N GLU A 104 -22.48 -17.52 -9.00
CA GLU A 104 -22.84 -16.16 -8.59
C GLU A 104 -21.72 -15.15 -8.87
N ALA A 105 -20.46 -15.55 -8.69
CA ALA A 105 -19.32 -14.70 -9.02
C ALA A 105 -19.20 -14.48 -10.53
N GLU A 106 -19.39 -15.52 -11.34
CA GLU A 106 -19.39 -15.46 -12.81
C GLU A 106 -20.52 -14.55 -13.31
N GLU A 107 -21.75 -14.75 -12.84
CA GLU A 107 -22.92 -13.91 -13.19
C GLU A 107 -22.70 -12.44 -12.83
N LEU A 108 -22.17 -12.15 -11.63
CA LEU A 108 -21.83 -10.78 -11.23
C LEU A 108 -20.75 -10.18 -12.13
N SER A 109 -19.72 -10.96 -12.48
CA SER A 109 -18.63 -10.51 -13.34
C SER A 109 -19.12 -10.18 -14.76
N GLU A 110 -20.00 -11.01 -15.32
CA GLU A 110 -20.61 -10.77 -16.63
C GLU A 110 -21.47 -9.51 -16.63
N MET A 111 -22.36 -9.36 -15.65
CA MET A 111 -23.22 -8.18 -15.51
C MET A 111 -22.41 -6.87 -15.36
N LEU A 112 -21.28 -6.91 -14.65
CA LEU A 112 -20.43 -5.73 -14.46
C LEU A 112 -19.66 -5.36 -15.73
N ASN A 113 -19.29 -6.35 -16.55
CA ASN A 113 -18.57 -6.16 -17.81
C ASN A 113 -19.50 -5.86 -19.00
N SER A 114 -20.81 -6.14 -18.91
CA SER A 114 -21.78 -5.92 -20.00
C SER A 114 -22.32 -4.49 -20.08
N LYS A 115 -21.70 -3.53 -19.37
CA LYS A 115 -22.03 -2.10 -19.40
C LYS A 115 -21.36 -1.38 -20.55
#